data_AF-A0A552UZ88-F1
#
_entry.id   AF-A0A552UZ88-F1
#
_cell.length_a   1.000
_cell.length_b   1.000
_cell.length_c   1.000
_cell.angle_alpha   90.00
_cell.angle_beta   90.00
_cell.angle_gamma   90.00
#
_symmetry.space_group_name_H-M   'P 1'
#
loop_
_entity.id
_entity.type
_entity.pdbx_description
1 polymer ?
#
loop_
_entity_poly.entity_id
_entity_poly.type
_entity_poly.pdbx_seq_one_letter_code
_entity_poly.pdbx_strand_id
1 'polypeptide(L)'
;MKKIFRLIPLVYFIGLGVFWFLENYMGTGTINYIALAVVLVLLIELFYNHKIVGLVTGLLLGLFSTYMLFAVLSDVIKGGSINPNMVKFILFGGGLFGIGLLLAGLLVFYHGKQNFPENKRQTTSV
;
A
#
# COMPACT_ATOMS: atom_id res chain seq x y z
N MET A 1 12.19 -15.68 -7.26
CA MET A 1 10.95 -15.56 -6.46
C MET A 1 10.96 -14.40 -5.46
N LYS A 2 12.08 -14.02 -4.81
CA LYS A 2 12.10 -12.90 -3.83
C LYS A 2 11.59 -11.53 -4.35
N LYS A 3 11.76 -11.21 -5.64
CA LYS A 3 11.33 -9.92 -6.22
C LYS A 3 9.81 -9.75 -6.30
N ILE A 4 9.04 -10.84 -6.38
CA ILE A 4 7.58 -10.76 -6.54
C ILE A 4 6.90 -10.19 -5.29
N PHE A 5 7.45 -10.48 -4.10
CA PHE A 5 6.99 -9.96 -2.83
C PHE A 5 7.21 -8.45 -2.67
N ARG A 6 8.08 -7.85 -3.50
CA ARG A 6 8.22 -6.40 -3.64
C ARG A 6 7.28 -5.83 -4.69
N LEU A 7 7.18 -6.52 -5.83
CA LEU A 7 6.46 -6.03 -7.00
C LEU A 7 4.93 -6.00 -6.76
N ILE A 8 4.37 -7.06 -6.16
CA ILE A 8 2.92 -7.17 -5.94
C ILE A 8 2.39 -6.00 -5.11
N PRO A 9 2.96 -5.67 -3.92
CA PRO A 9 2.53 -4.49 -3.17
C PRO A 9 2.61 -3.20 -3.98
N LEU A 10 3.73 -2.95 -4.67
CA LEU A 10 3.92 -1.72 -5.43
C LEU A 10 2.90 -1.58 -6.57
N VAL A 11 2.69 -2.63 -7.36
CA VAL A 11 1.71 -2.63 -8.45
C VAL A 11 0.30 -2.42 -7.90
N TYR A 12 -0.03 -3.04 -6.78
CA TYR A 12 -1.32 -2.84 -6.12
C TYR A 12 -1.54 -1.37 -5.71
N PHE A 13 -0.57 -0.75 -5.04
CA PHE A 13 -0.69 0.64 -4.59
C PHE A 13 -0.61 1.66 -5.73
N ILE A 14 0.14 1.38 -6.80
CA ILE A 14 0.10 2.16 -8.03
C ILE A 14 -1.31 2.09 -8.64
N GLY A 15 -1.87 0.88 -8.74
CA GLY A 15 -3.24 0.68 -9.23
C GLY A 15 -4.27 1.45 -8.42
N LEU A 16 -4.14 1.43 -7.08
CA LEU A 16 -4.98 2.24 -6.19
C LEU A 16 -4.84 3.74 -6.43
N GLY A 17 -3.62 4.24 -6.59
CA GLY A 17 -3.38 5.66 -6.86
C GLY A 17 -3.97 6.09 -8.21
N VAL A 18 -3.85 5.25 -9.24
CA VAL A 18 -4.46 5.48 -10.55
C VAL A 18 -5.99 5.44 -10.45
N PHE A 19 -6.55 4.47 -9.72
CA PHE A 19 -7.98 4.40 -9.48
C PHE A 19 -8.49 5.65 -8.77
N TRP A 20 -7.80 6.10 -7.73
CA TRP A 20 -8.17 7.31 -6.97
C TRP A 20 -8.09 8.57 -7.86
N PHE A 21 -7.06 8.67 -8.68
CA PHE A 21 -6.92 9.74 -9.66
C PHE A 21 -8.09 9.76 -10.66
N LEU A 22 -8.43 8.60 -11.26
CA LEU A 22 -9.49 8.48 -12.24
C LEU A 22 -10.86 8.75 -11.62
N GLU A 23 -11.12 8.24 -10.42
CA GLU A 23 -12.36 8.47 -9.68
C GLU A 23 -12.57 9.96 -9.42
N ASN A 24 -11.52 10.69 -9.01
CA ASN A 24 -11.60 12.13 -8.81
C ASN A 24 -11.84 12.87 -10.12
N TYR A 25 -11.09 12.54 -11.17
CA TYR A 25 -11.23 13.19 -12.46
C TYR A 25 -12.63 12.98 -13.05
N MET A 26 -13.18 11.76 -12.96
CA MET A 26 -14.53 11.44 -13.45
C MET A 26 -15.63 12.02 -12.56
N GLY A 27 -15.40 12.11 -11.25
CA GLY A 27 -16.40 12.58 -10.28
C GLY A 27 -16.53 14.10 -10.22
N THR A 28 -15.41 14.84 -10.27
CA THR A 28 -15.41 16.31 -10.11
C THR A 28 -14.93 17.06 -11.35
N GLY A 29 -14.37 16.37 -12.35
CA GLY A 29 -13.73 17.00 -13.50
C GLY A 29 -12.36 17.63 -13.20
N THR A 30 -11.85 17.50 -11.96
CA THR A 30 -10.60 18.14 -11.54
C THR A 30 -9.46 17.15 -11.45
N ILE A 31 -8.26 17.60 -11.81
CA ILE A 31 -7.03 16.80 -11.69
C ILE A 31 -6.60 16.74 -10.22
N ASN A 32 -6.59 15.54 -9.63
CA ASN A 32 -6.05 15.31 -8.29
C ASN A 32 -4.52 15.15 -8.35
N TYR A 33 -3.80 16.26 -8.18
CA TYR A 33 -2.34 16.28 -8.19
C TYR A 33 -1.70 15.46 -7.06
N ILE A 34 -2.39 15.29 -5.94
CA ILE A 34 -1.90 14.47 -4.81
C ILE A 34 -1.87 13.00 -5.22
N ALA A 35 -2.95 12.49 -5.80
CA ALA A 35 -3.02 11.11 -6.30
C ALA A 35 -1.93 10.85 -7.37
N LEU A 36 -1.73 11.82 -8.27
CA LEU A 36 -0.68 11.73 -9.29
C LEU A 36 0.72 11.70 -8.68
N ALA A 37 1.00 12.56 -7.69
CA ALA A 37 2.29 12.59 -7.00
C ALA A 37 2.57 11.26 -6.29
N VAL A 38 1.56 10.67 -5.62
CA VAL A 38 1.70 9.35 -4.99
C VAL A 38 2.05 8.28 -6.01
N VAL A 39 1.35 8.24 -7.15
CA VAL A 39 1.65 7.29 -8.24
C VAL A 39 3.09 7.47 -8.75
N LEU A 40 3.53 8.71 -8.96
CA LEU A 40 4.89 8.99 -9.42
C LEU A 40 5.95 8.53 -8.42
N VAL A 41 5.75 8.77 -7.13
CA VAL A 41 6.67 8.30 -6.07
C VAL A 41 6.77 6.77 -6.06
N LEU A 42 5.64 6.07 -6.17
CA LEU A 42 5.62 4.60 -6.20
C LEU A 42 6.25 4.03 -7.47
N LEU A 43 6.10 4.71 -8.61
CA LEU A 43 6.80 4.36 -9.85
C LEU A 43 8.31 4.53 -9.72
N ILE A 44 8.78 5.60 -9.08
CA ILE A 44 10.22 5.81 -8.82
C ILE A 44 10.74 4.67 -7.94
N GLU A 45 10.04 4.32 -6.86
CA GLU A 45 10.43 3.24 -5.97
C GLU A 45 10.46 1.86 -6.65
N LEU A 46 9.62 1.64 -7.66
CA LEU A 46 9.63 0.42 -8.46
C LEU A 46 11.02 0.14 -9.05
N PHE A 47 11.72 1.20 -9.48
CA PHE A 47 13.08 1.15 -10.01
C PHE A 47 14.15 1.34 -8.93
N TYR A 48 13.92 2.25 -7.99
CA TYR A 48 14.86 2.62 -6.94
C TYR A 48 14.68 1.71 -5.72
N ASN A 49 15.28 0.51 -5.79
CA ASN A 49 15.25 -0.54 -4.75
C ASN A 49 16.08 -0.18 -3.51
N HIS A 50 15.89 1.01 -2.95
CA HIS A 50 16.60 1.47 -1.78
C HIS A 50 15.86 1.03 -0.52
N LYS A 51 16.55 0.30 0.36
CA LYS A 51 15.96 -0.32 1.56
C LYS A 51 15.18 0.67 2.44
N ILE A 52 15.77 1.83 2.72
CA ILE A 52 15.14 2.84 3.59
C ILE A 52 13.87 3.37 2.92
N VAL A 53 13.90 3.60 1.60
CA VAL A 53 12.74 4.07 0.86
C VAL A 53 11.62 3.03 0.93
N GLY A 54 11.92 1.76 0.64
CA GLY A 54 10.92 0.69 0.71
C GLY A 54 10.31 0.45 2.10
N LEU A 55 11.09 0.65 3.16
CA LEU A 55 10.57 0.62 4.54
C LEU A 55 9.64 1.80 4.83
N VAL A 56 10.07 3.01 4.49
CA VAL A 56 9.27 4.23 4.70
C VAL A 56 7.97 4.15 3.90
N THR A 57 8.04 3.77 2.64
CA THR A 57 6.86 3.62 1.79
C THR A 57 5.92 2.54 2.33
N GLY A 58 6.44 1.36 2.69
CA GLY A 58 5.62 0.31 3.28
C GLY A 58 4.90 0.77 4.55
N LEU A 59 5.58 1.51 5.42
CA LEU A 59 4.96 2.08 6.63
C LEU A 59 3.90 3.13 6.31
N LEU A 60 4.19 4.08 5.41
CA LEU A 60 3.24 5.11 5.00
C LEU A 60 1.98 4.51 4.37
N LEU A 61 2.14 3.53 3.49
CA LEU A 61 1.03 2.82 2.85
C LEU A 61 0.24 1.97 3.84
N GLY A 62 0.92 1.38 4.84
CA GLY A 62 0.28 0.64 5.93
C GLY A 62 -0.55 1.56 6.82
N LEU A 63 0.01 2.72 7.21
CA LEU A 63 -0.71 3.75 7.97
C LEU A 63 -1.90 4.29 7.19
N PHE A 64 -1.72 4.59 5.90
CA PHE A 64 -2.81 5.01 5.01
C PHE A 64 -3.92 3.95 4.94
N SER A 65 -3.57 2.68 4.71
CA SER A 65 -4.55 1.59 4.65
C SER A 65 -5.29 1.41 5.98
N THR A 66 -4.58 1.54 7.10
CA THR A 66 -5.15 1.46 8.45
C THR A 66 -6.11 2.62 8.70
N TYR A 67 -5.71 3.84 8.34
CA TYR A 67 -6.55 5.03 8.43
C TYR A 67 -7.84 4.86 7.61
N MET A 68 -7.73 4.37 6.37
CA MET A 68 -8.89 4.15 5.52
C MET A 68 -9.82 3.05 6.03
N LEU A 69 -9.28 1.98 6.64
CA LEU A 69 -10.10 0.97 7.32
C LEU A 69 -10.89 1.58 8.49
N PHE A 70 -10.26 2.43 9.30
CA PHE A 70 -10.96 3.14 10.36
C PHE A 70 -11.99 4.13 9.83
N ALA A 71 -11.72 4.78 8.70
CA ALA A 71 -12.70 5.64 8.03
C ALA A 71 -13.94 4.83 7.61
N VAL A 72 -13.74 3.69 6.95
CA VAL A 72 -14.83 2.77 6.58
C VAL A 72 -15.62 2.34 7.81
N LEU A 73 -14.94 1.94 8.90
CA LEU A 73 -15.61 1.53 10.14
C LEU A 73 -16.38 2.68 10.81
N SER A 74 -15.83 3.91 10.76
CA SER A 74 -16.50 5.10 11.30
C SER A 74 -17.82 5.38 10.60
N ASP A 75 -17.85 5.26 9.26
CA ASP A 75 -19.06 5.47 8.48
C ASP A 75 -20.12 4.40 8.76
N VAL A 76 -19.70 3.15 8.99
CA VAL A 76 -20.61 2.06 9.41
C VAL A 76 -21.27 2.36 10.75
N ILE A 77 -20.50 2.86 11.73
CA ILE A 77 -21.02 3.21 13.05
C ILE A 77 -22.01 4.38 12.95
N LYS A 78 -21.71 5.39 12.13
CA LYS A 78 -22.58 6.56 11.91
C LYS A 78 -23.85 6.22 11.14
N GLY A 79 -23.79 5.26 10.21
CA GLY A 79 -24.89 4.90 9.32
C GLY A 79 -26.11 4.29 10.03
N GLY A 80 -25.96 3.81 11.27
CA GLY A 80 -27.06 3.40 12.17
C GLY A 80 -27.87 2.16 11.76
N SER A 81 -27.88 1.79 10.48
CA SER A 81 -28.60 0.63 9.95
C SER A 81 -27.82 -0.06 8.83
N ILE A 82 -27.70 -1.39 8.92
CA ILE A 82 -27.04 -2.20 7.89
C ILE A 82 -28.02 -2.36 6.73
N ASN A 83 -27.83 -1.56 5.68
CA ASN A 83 -28.55 -1.70 4.41
C ASN A 83 -27.65 -2.33 3.33
N PRO A 84 -28.20 -2.80 2.19
CA PRO A 84 -27.41 -3.43 1.14
C PRO A 84 -26.30 -2.55 0.56
N ASN A 85 -26.46 -1.22 0.57
CA ASN A 85 -25.42 -0.30 0.10
C ASN A 85 -24.26 -0.21 1.10
N MET A 86 -24.55 -0.24 2.41
CA MET A 86 -23.54 -0.25 3.45
C MET A 86 -22.73 -1.55 3.42
N VAL A 87 -23.37 -2.70 3.17
CA VAL A 87 -22.65 -3.98 2.99
C VAL A 87 -21.68 -3.91 1.81
N LYS A 88 -22.11 -3.35 0.66
CA LYS A 88 -21.23 -3.16 -0.51
C LYS A 88 -20.06 -2.24 -0.19
N PHE A 89 -20.31 -1.15 0.53
CA PHE A 89 -19.27 -0.22 0.96
C PHE A 89 -18.24 -0.88 1.88
N ILE A 90 -18.68 -1.67 2.87
CA ILE A 90 -17.79 -2.43 3.76
C ILE A 90 -16.97 -3.45 2.99
N LEU A 91 -17.61 -4.24 2.13
CA LEU A 91 -16.91 -5.28 1.38
C LEU A 91 -15.89 -4.67 0.42
N PHE A 92 -16.27 -3.62 -0.29
CA PHE A 92 -15.37 -2.94 -1.22
C PHE A 92 -14.27 -2.19 -0.48
N GLY A 93 -14.61 -1.22 0.37
CA GLY A 93 -13.63 -0.41 1.10
C GLY A 93 -12.81 -1.24 2.08
N GLY A 94 -13.46 -2.06 2.90
CA GLY A 94 -12.79 -2.95 3.85
C GLY A 94 -11.91 -4.00 3.18
N GLY A 95 -12.38 -4.62 2.09
CA GLY A 95 -11.59 -5.58 1.31
C GLY A 95 -10.39 -4.92 0.64
N LEU A 96 -10.61 -3.77 0.00
CA LEU A 96 -9.57 -2.98 -0.64
C LEU A 96 -8.48 -2.61 0.38
N PHE A 97 -8.82 -1.84 1.41
CA PHE A 97 -7.82 -1.37 2.37
C PHE A 97 -7.29 -2.47 3.30
N GLY A 98 -8.05 -3.55 3.52
CA GLY A 98 -7.58 -4.74 4.22
C GLY A 98 -6.48 -5.48 3.47
N ILE A 99 -6.67 -5.71 2.17
CA ILE A 99 -5.62 -6.27 1.29
C ILE A 99 -4.42 -5.30 1.23
N GLY A 100 -4.68 -4.00 1.13
CA GLY A 100 -3.64 -2.98 1.17
C GLY A 100 -2.77 -3.07 2.42
N LEU A 101 -3.37 -3.22 3.60
CA LEU A 101 -2.64 -3.35 4.85
C LEU A 101 -1.73 -4.59 4.87
N LEU A 102 -2.21 -5.73 4.38
CA LEU A 102 -1.42 -6.96 4.27
C LEU A 102 -0.24 -6.78 3.30
N LEU A 103 -0.47 -6.15 2.15
CA LEU A 103 0.57 -5.90 1.15
C LEU A 103 1.61 -4.87 1.61
N ALA A 104 1.18 -3.84 2.36
CA ALA A 104 2.09 -2.90 3.01
C ALA A 104 2.98 -3.62 4.04
N GLY A 105 2.39 -4.48 4.88
CA GLY A 105 3.15 -5.31 5.82
C GLY A 105 4.15 -6.24 5.12
N LEU A 106 3.77 -6.81 3.98
CA LEU A 106 4.67 -7.62 3.16
C LEU A 106 5.85 -6.81 2.61
N LEU A 107 5.61 -5.58 2.17
CA LEU A 107 6.65 -4.67 1.67
C LEU A 107 7.64 -4.29 2.78
N VAL A 108 7.14 -4.01 3.99
CA VAL A 108 7.97 -3.74 5.18
C VAL A 108 8.78 -4.97 5.57
N PHE A 109 8.16 -6.15 5.62
CA PHE A 109 8.85 -7.40 5.95
C PHE A 109 9.97 -7.71 4.95
N TYR A 110 9.71 -7.52 3.66
CA TYR A 110 10.70 -7.74 2.61
C TYR A 110 11.95 -6.86 2.77
N HIS A 111 11.76 -5.54 2.94
CA HIS A 111 12.87 -4.60 3.12
C HIS A 111 13.50 -4.68 4.52
N GLY A 112 12.75 -5.10 5.54
CA GLY A 112 13.26 -5.35 6.89
C GLY A 112 14.22 -6.54 6.93
N LYS A 113 13.94 -7.61 6.17
CA LYS A 113 14.77 -8.82 6.10
C LYS A 113 16.06 -8.65 5.31
N GLN A 114 16.23 -7.58 4.52
CA GLN A 114 17.51 -7.23 3.89
C GLN A 114 18.64 -6.95 4.91
N ASN A 115 18.36 -6.96 6.22
CA ASN A 115 19.32 -6.75 7.32
C ASN A 115 20.15 -7.97 7.76
N PHE A 116 19.97 -9.17 7.21
CA PHE A 116 20.87 -10.27 7.56
C PHE A 116 22.06 -10.28 6.61
N PRO A 117 23.27 -9.85 7.05
CA PRO A 117 24.48 -10.26 6.38
C PRO A 117 24.61 -11.79 6.52
N GLU A 118 24.07 -12.54 5.56
CA GLU A 118 24.70 -13.78 5.14
C GLU A 118 26.08 -13.39 4.60
N ASN A 119 27.08 -13.30 5.48
CA ASN A 119 28.50 -13.59 5.23
C ASN A 119 29.43 -12.83 6.20
N LYS A 120 29.76 -13.48 7.32
CA LYS A 120 31.11 -13.43 7.93
C LYS A 120 31.51 -14.83 8.43
N ARG A 121 31.30 -15.87 7.63
CA ARG A 121 31.84 -17.22 7.90
C ARG A 121 32.41 -17.85 6.63
N GLN A 122 33.33 -17.15 5.96
CA GLN A 122 34.19 -17.75 4.93
C GLN A 122 35.64 -17.23 4.95
N THR A 123 36.11 -16.68 6.06
CA THR A 123 37.52 -16.28 6.19
C THR A 123 38.07 -16.65 7.56
N THR A 124 38.43 -17.93 7.70
CA THR A 124 39.59 -18.42 8.48
C THR A 124 39.81 -19.87 8.07
N SER A 125 40.32 -20.05 6.86
CA SER A 125 41.12 -21.21 6.48
C SER A 125 42.44 -20.67 5.94
N VAL A 126 43.36 -20.40 6.86
CA VAL A 126 44.81 -20.38 6.60
C VAL A 126 45.46 -21.01 7.81
#